data_AF-A0A7S1XCM9-F1
#
_entry.id   AF-A0A7S1XCM9-F1
#
_cell.length_a   1.000
_cell.length_b   1.000
_cell.length_c   1.000
_cell.angle_alpha   90.00
_cell.angle_beta   90.00
_cell.angle_gamma   90.00
#
_symmetry.space_group_name_H-M   'P 1'
#
loop_
_entity.id
_entity.type
_entity.pdbx_description
1 polymer ?
#
loop_
_entity_poly.entity_id
_entity_poly.type
_entity_poly.pdbx_seq_one_letter_code
_entity_poly.pdbx_strand_id
1 'polypeptide(L)'
;AHLSCWSSWQRCCSSRGENRASRTAILTERSRFRRLGMLLLSRAQSILSQPNLAVRSRQLTVVHRIACITNRVPRQSAAAASFVRRSSLPLARTASIKAHRSRSLAVSSNKMDPAWTSETFFLDEFAQRQWDDPNYSGTRISFDKAEFVARVQKAYEDGGKQLVPGYAPFCKHVIVPNFVGAKVGCLEITDENKDLLRCGYSRRRADELAVLTRWFPESLVEVPEAKMLDVILYSREQLIQEYRARLERQGDKVEDPDLPPSPWGIISIKAQDEAFETPMQPITMMRNALGKEEGGSGVPLEREKYEESTAYWQNHAPIVAGDMPSGD
;
A
#
# COMPACT_ATOMS: atom_id res chain seq x y z
N ALA A 1 24.83 -2.21 -8.62
CA ALA A 1 23.94 -3.13 -7.87
C ALA A 1 24.67 -3.89 -6.76
N HIS A 2 25.59 -4.83 -7.04
CA HIS A 2 26.26 -5.59 -5.96
C HIS A 2 27.19 -4.76 -5.07
N LEU A 3 28.01 -3.88 -5.66
CA LEU A 3 28.90 -2.98 -4.90
C LEU A 3 28.13 -1.93 -4.09
N SER A 4 26.93 -1.53 -4.55
CA SER A 4 26.07 -0.55 -3.88
C SER A 4 25.24 -1.16 -2.74
N CYS A 5 24.84 -2.43 -2.85
CA CYS A 5 24.15 -3.14 -1.77
C CYS A 5 25.09 -3.42 -0.58
N TRP A 6 26.36 -3.73 -0.87
CA TRP A 6 27.37 -4.00 0.16
C TRP A 6 27.87 -2.75 0.88
N SER A 7 27.96 -1.61 0.19
CA SER A 7 28.31 -0.32 0.82
C SER A 7 27.21 0.21 1.75
N SER A 8 25.94 -0.15 1.51
CA SER A 8 24.84 0.08 2.46
C SER A 8 24.92 -0.82 3.69
N TRP A 9 25.29 -2.10 3.53
CA TRP A 9 25.49 -3.01 4.67
C TRP A 9 26.66 -2.58 5.57
N GLN A 10 27.78 -2.09 4.98
CA GLN A 10 28.92 -1.57 5.75
C GLN A 10 28.60 -0.33 6.60
N ARG A 11 27.72 0.57 6.10
CA ARG A 11 27.22 1.70 6.89
C ARG A 11 26.40 1.22 8.09
N CYS A 12 25.66 0.12 7.94
CA CYS A 12 24.85 -0.48 8.99
C CYS A 12 25.69 -1.18 10.08
N CYS A 13 26.78 -1.86 9.70
CA CYS A 13 27.67 -2.51 10.68
C CYS A 13 28.67 -1.57 11.35
N SER A 14 28.99 -0.41 10.75
CA SER A 14 29.92 0.56 11.36
C SER A 14 29.25 1.43 12.42
N SER A 15 27.92 1.58 12.38
CA SER A 15 27.14 2.30 13.39
C SER A 15 26.79 1.48 14.62
N ARG A 16 26.98 0.15 14.58
CA ARG A 16 26.83 -0.76 15.71
C ARG A 16 28.22 -1.21 16.15
N GLY A 17 28.72 -0.70 17.27
CA GLY A 17 30.09 -0.93 17.74
C GLY A 17 30.43 -2.40 17.97
N GLU A 18 30.89 -3.12 16.93
CA GLU A 18 31.27 -4.53 17.01
C GLU A 18 32.78 -4.77 17.19
N ASN A 19 33.09 -5.79 17.98
CA ASN A 19 34.42 -6.17 18.49
C ASN A 19 35.45 -6.54 17.40
N ARG A 20 36.74 -6.41 17.75
CA ARG A 20 37.91 -6.56 16.87
C ARG A 20 38.00 -7.91 16.13
N ALA A 21 37.43 -8.99 16.69
CA ALA A 21 37.39 -10.31 16.07
C ALA A 21 36.42 -10.39 14.85
N SER A 22 35.32 -9.65 14.89
CA SER A 22 34.35 -9.57 13.79
C SER A 22 34.93 -8.86 12.56
N ARG A 23 35.81 -7.86 12.77
CA ARG A 23 36.46 -7.12 11.68
C ARG A 23 37.36 -8.00 10.82
N THR A 24 38.09 -8.95 11.40
CA THR A 24 38.99 -9.84 10.66
C THR A 24 38.22 -10.87 9.83
N ALA A 25 37.11 -11.40 10.36
CA ALA A 25 36.20 -12.29 9.62
C ALA A 25 35.57 -11.56 8.41
N ILE A 26 35.08 -10.33 8.62
CA ILE A 26 34.50 -9.48 7.57
C ILE A 26 35.52 -9.15 6.47
N LEU A 27 36.77 -8.85 6.82
CA LEU A 27 37.83 -8.56 5.84
C LEU A 27 38.19 -9.80 5.02
N THR A 28 38.17 -10.99 5.62
CA THR A 28 38.47 -12.25 4.94
C THR A 28 37.37 -12.61 3.93
N GLU A 29 36.09 -12.47 4.32
CA GLU A 29 34.95 -12.62 3.42
C GLU A 29 34.95 -11.57 2.30
N ARG A 30 35.28 -10.31 2.59
CA ARG A 30 35.43 -9.24 1.59
C ARG A 30 36.40 -9.60 0.47
N SER A 31 37.51 -10.26 0.83
CA SER A 31 38.51 -10.70 -0.15
C SER A 31 38.01 -11.84 -1.04
N ARG A 32 37.16 -12.74 -0.51
CA ARG A 32 36.56 -13.87 -1.25
C ARG A 32 35.45 -13.39 -2.18
N PHE A 33 34.56 -12.53 -1.70
CA PHE A 33 33.48 -11.95 -2.51
C PHE A 33 34.01 -11.05 -3.64
N ARG A 34 35.06 -10.27 -3.40
CA ARG A 34 35.71 -9.48 -4.47
C ARG A 34 36.33 -10.37 -5.55
N ARG A 35 37.01 -11.46 -5.17
CA ARG A 35 37.57 -12.42 -6.15
C ARG A 35 36.48 -13.10 -6.96
N LEU A 36 35.41 -13.56 -6.31
CA LEU A 36 34.28 -14.21 -6.99
C LEU A 36 33.54 -13.25 -7.93
N GLY A 37 33.33 -11.99 -7.50
CA GLY A 37 32.74 -10.94 -8.32
C GLY A 37 33.59 -10.64 -9.57
N MET A 38 34.92 -10.51 -9.42
CA MET A 38 35.81 -10.29 -10.57
C MET A 38 35.83 -11.49 -11.53
N LEU A 39 35.77 -12.72 -11.03
CA LEU A 39 35.69 -13.93 -11.85
C LEU A 39 34.39 -13.98 -12.66
N LEU A 40 33.25 -13.64 -12.04
CA LEU A 40 31.94 -13.61 -12.72
C LEU A 40 31.88 -12.51 -13.78
N LEU A 41 32.46 -11.33 -13.49
CA LEU A 41 32.58 -10.22 -14.45
C LEU A 41 33.46 -10.60 -15.66
N SER A 42 34.63 -11.18 -15.41
CA SER A 42 35.53 -11.66 -16.47
C SER A 42 34.88 -12.74 -17.32
N ARG A 43 34.17 -13.69 -16.70
CA ARG A 43 33.42 -14.75 -17.41
C ARG A 43 32.28 -14.15 -18.25
N ALA A 44 31.53 -13.18 -17.73
CA ALA A 44 30.47 -12.50 -18.47
C ALA A 44 31.00 -11.75 -19.69
N GLN A 45 32.13 -11.03 -19.56
CA GLN A 45 32.80 -10.35 -20.67
C GLN A 45 33.28 -11.34 -21.74
N SER A 46 33.84 -12.49 -21.35
CA SER A 46 34.24 -13.55 -22.28
C SER A 46 33.06 -14.23 -22.98
N ILE A 47 31.87 -14.26 -22.37
CA ILE A 47 30.66 -14.82 -23.02
C ILE A 47 30.13 -13.82 -24.05
N LEU A 48 30.14 -12.52 -23.72
CA LEU A 48 29.66 -11.46 -24.60
C LEU A 48 30.48 -11.33 -25.90
N SER A 49 31.72 -11.81 -25.93
CA SER A 49 32.57 -11.82 -27.13
C SER A 49 32.33 -13.00 -28.09
N GLN A 50 31.53 -14.00 -27.76
CA GLN A 50 31.35 -15.20 -28.60
C GLN A 50 30.36 -14.99 -29.76
N PRO A 51 30.62 -15.34 -31.02
CA PRO A 51 29.76 -14.92 -32.15
C PRO A 51 28.32 -15.49 -32.15
N ASN A 52 28.03 -16.58 -31.43
CA ASN A 52 26.72 -17.24 -31.48
C ASN A 52 25.76 -16.76 -30.38
N LEU A 53 24.65 -16.12 -30.78
CA LEU A 53 23.66 -15.51 -29.90
C LEU A 53 22.94 -16.52 -28.97
N ALA A 54 22.67 -17.73 -29.45
CA ALA A 54 21.97 -18.76 -28.67
C ALA A 54 22.86 -19.31 -27.55
N VAL A 55 24.16 -19.42 -27.81
CA VAL A 55 25.17 -19.84 -26.82
C VAL A 55 25.37 -18.74 -25.76
N ARG A 56 25.45 -17.46 -26.20
CA ARG A 56 25.49 -16.29 -25.29
C ARG A 56 24.34 -16.29 -24.30
N SER A 57 23.11 -16.42 -24.78
CA SER A 57 21.89 -16.35 -23.94
C SER A 57 21.86 -17.43 -22.87
N ARG A 58 22.15 -18.69 -23.24
CA ARG A 58 22.18 -19.81 -22.30
C ARG A 58 23.28 -19.64 -21.25
N GLN A 59 24.47 -19.22 -21.66
CA GLN A 59 25.60 -19.06 -20.72
C GLN A 59 25.41 -17.86 -19.78
N LEU A 60 24.84 -16.75 -20.26
CA LEU A 60 24.48 -15.60 -19.42
C LEU A 60 23.42 -15.95 -18.38
N THR A 61 22.46 -16.82 -18.72
CA THR A 61 21.45 -17.29 -17.76
C THR A 61 22.09 -18.10 -16.63
N VAL A 62 23.12 -18.90 -16.93
CA VAL A 62 23.86 -19.65 -15.91
C VAL A 62 24.66 -18.71 -15.00
N VAL A 63 25.35 -17.71 -15.55
CA VAL A 63 26.07 -16.69 -14.77
C VAL A 63 25.12 -15.89 -13.87
N HIS A 64 23.94 -15.54 -14.38
CA HIS A 64 22.92 -14.84 -13.61
C HIS A 64 22.37 -15.70 -12.46
N ARG A 65 22.09 -16.99 -12.70
CA ARG A 65 21.67 -17.92 -11.64
C ARG A 65 22.71 -18.08 -10.54
N ILE A 66 23.99 -18.20 -10.90
CA ILE A 66 25.09 -18.29 -9.93
C ILE A 66 25.20 -17.00 -9.11
N ALA A 67 25.09 -15.83 -9.75
CA ALA A 67 25.08 -14.54 -9.06
C ALA A 67 23.92 -14.42 -8.05
N CYS A 68 22.72 -14.88 -8.43
CA CYS A 68 21.54 -14.88 -7.55
C CYS A 68 21.70 -15.84 -6.36
N ILE A 69 22.29 -17.03 -6.54
CA ILE A 69 22.57 -17.96 -5.44
C ILE A 69 23.55 -17.34 -4.44
N THR A 70 24.57 -16.62 -4.92
CA THR A 70 25.57 -15.96 -4.06
C THR A 70 25.04 -14.71 -3.34
N ASN A 71 23.86 -14.22 -3.69
CA ASN A 71 23.23 -13.02 -3.11
C ASN A 71 22.27 -13.32 -1.95
N ARG A 72 22.05 -14.60 -1.59
CA ARG A 72 21.30 -14.94 -0.36
C ARG A 72 22.18 -14.68 0.86
N VAL A 73 21.96 -13.54 1.51
CA VAL A 73 22.49 -13.24 2.85
C VAL A 73 22.07 -14.36 3.82
N PRO A 74 22.96 -14.93 4.64
CA PRO A 74 22.54 -15.90 5.65
C PRO A 74 21.66 -15.20 6.69
N ARG A 75 20.41 -15.67 6.85
CA ARG A 75 19.60 -15.37 8.03
C ARG A 75 20.34 -15.94 9.25
N GLN A 76 20.93 -15.09 10.07
CA GLN A 76 21.41 -15.49 11.39
C GLN A 76 20.20 -15.70 12.30
N SER A 77 19.92 -16.96 12.61
CA SER A 77 19.09 -17.37 13.73
C SER A 77 19.87 -17.10 15.02
N ALA A 78 19.44 -16.13 15.82
CA ALA A 78 19.89 -16.02 17.20
C ALA A 78 19.22 -17.15 18.00
N ALA A 79 19.95 -18.23 18.24
CA ALA A 79 19.63 -19.21 19.27
C ALA A 79 20.92 -19.51 20.04
N ALA A 80 20.92 -19.06 21.30
CA ALA A 80 22.01 -19.26 22.23
C ALA A 80 22.29 -20.75 22.42
N ALA A 81 23.57 -21.11 22.33
CA ALA A 81 24.08 -22.43 22.64
C ALA A 81 24.00 -22.67 24.16
N SER A 82 23.15 -23.59 24.58
CA SER A 82 23.29 -24.31 25.85
C SER A 82 23.59 -25.78 25.56
N PHE A 83 24.54 -26.27 26.35
CA PHE A 83 25.35 -27.45 26.15
C PHE A 83 24.72 -28.64 26.89
N VAL A 84 24.13 -29.64 26.22
CA VAL A 84 23.93 -30.97 26.81
C VAL A 84 23.99 -32.10 25.75
N ARG A 85 24.77 -33.11 26.17
CA ARG A 85 25.11 -34.46 25.69
C ARG A 85 24.25 -35.23 24.66
N ARG A 86 25.01 -36.05 23.92
CA ARG A 86 24.67 -37.18 23.03
C ARG A 86 23.70 -38.21 23.63
N SER A 87 22.77 -38.70 22.79
CA SER A 87 22.35 -40.12 22.76
C SER A 87 21.56 -40.47 21.47
N SER A 88 22.17 -41.33 20.65
CA SER A 88 21.67 -42.44 19.82
C SER A 88 20.19 -42.59 19.37
N LEU A 89 20.02 -42.63 18.02
CA LEU A 89 19.22 -43.55 17.14
C LEU A 89 17.67 -43.58 17.22
N PRO A 90 16.94 -44.11 16.18
CA PRO A 90 17.25 -44.35 14.75
C PRO A 90 16.20 -43.81 13.74
N LEU A 91 16.54 -43.98 12.44
CA LEU A 91 15.74 -43.74 11.24
C LEU A 91 14.34 -44.41 11.25
N ALA A 92 13.34 -43.71 10.70
CA ALA A 92 12.14 -44.33 10.13
C ALA A 92 11.78 -43.72 8.76
N ARG A 93 11.37 -44.60 7.87
CA ARG A 93 11.16 -44.46 6.41
C ARG A 93 9.78 -43.91 6.05
N THR A 94 9.72 -43.38 4.82
CA THR A 94 8.62 -43.41 3.83
C THR A 94 7.33 -42.61 4.04
N ALA A 95 7.27 -41.49 3.32
CA ALA A 95 6.29 -41.14 2.27
C ALA A 95 4.82 -41.60 2.38
N SER A 96 3.91 -40.62 2.41
CA SER A 96 2.67 -40.65 1.63
C SER A 96 2.18 -39.22 1.38
N ILE A 97 2.35 -38.74 0.13
CA ILE A 97 1.80 -37.47 -0.35
C ILE A 97 0.30 -37.69 -0.59
N LYS A 98 -0.56 -37.12 0.27
CA LYS A 98 -1.99 -36.96 -0.04
C LYS A 98 -2.16 -35.65 -0.80
N ALA A 99 -2.64 -35.78 -2.03
CA ALA A 99 -3.03 -34.66 -2.88
C ALA A 99 -4.10 -33.79 -2.17
N HIS A 100 -3.76 -32.53 -1.92
CA HIS A 100 -4.76 -31.53 -1.55
C HIS A 100 -5.58 -31.18 -2.78
N ARG A 101 -6.84 -31.65 -2.80
CA ARG A 101 -7.90 -31.06 -3.62
C ARG A 101 -7.98 -29.58 -3.25
N SER A 102 -7.66 -28.71 -4.20
CA SER A 102 -7.96 -27.29 -4.19
C SER A 102 -9.47 -27.12 -3.95
N ARG A 103 -9.85 -26.68 -2.75
CA ARG A 103 -11.17 -26.10 -2.52
C ARG A 103 -11.22 -24.81 -3.32
N SER A 104 -12.01 -24.83 -4.38
CA SER A 104 -12.54 -23.63 -5.04
C SER A 104 -13.12 -22.74 -3.93
N LEU A 105 -12.56 -21.54 -3.79
CA LEU A 105 -13.19 -20.44 -3.07
C LEU A 105 -14.44 -20.10 -3.89
N ALA A 106 -15.60 -20.52 -3.39
CA ALA A 106 -16.86 -20.02 -3.90
C ALA A 106 -16.88 -18.51 -3.63
N VAL A 107 -16.98 -17.72 -4.70
CA VAL A 107 -17.36 -16.31 -4.63
C VAL A 107 -18.75 -16.28 -4.01
N SER A 108 -18.82 -15.87 -2.74
CA SER A 108 -20.08 -15.59 -2.07
C SER A 108 -20.68 -14.37 -2.76
N SER A 109 -21.87 -14.51 -3.32
CA SER A 109 -22.68 -13.38 -3.76
C SER A 109 -22.92 -12.47 -2.56
N ASN A 110 -22.17 -11.37 -2.44
CA ASN A 110 -22.32 -10.39 -1.37
C ASN A 110 -23.67 -9.69 -1.53
N LYS A 111 -24.71 -10.22 -0.89
CA LYS A 111 -25.88 -9.42 -0.54
C LYS A 111 -25.42 -8.40 0.51
N MET A 112 -25.49 -7.12 0.20
CA MET A 112 -25.20 -6.06 1.18
C MET A 112 -26.17 -6.17 2.36
N ASP A 113 -25.65 -6.03 3.57
CA ASP A 113 -26.47 -6.10 4.79
C ASP A 113 -27.39 -4.85 4.85
N PRO A 114 -28.73 -5.01 4.89
CA PRO A 114 -29.66 -3.90 4.99
C PRO A 114 -29.43 -3.01 6.23
N ALA A 115 -28.63 -3.45 7.21
CA ALA A 115 -28.28 -2.67 8.39
C ALA A 115 -27.41 -1.43 8.11
N TRP A 116 -26.68 -1.35 6.99
CA TRP A 116 -25.76 -0.23 6.71
C TRP A 116 -26.29 0.76 5.67
N THR A 117 -27.61 0.97 5.71
CA THR A 117 -28.35 1.79 4.74
C THR A 117 -29.31 2.74 5.46
N SER A 118 -29.42 3.97 4.96
CA SER A 118 -30.44 4.97 5.30
C SER A 118 -31.22 5.38 4.05
N GLU A 119 -32.15 6.34 4.20
CA GLU A 119 -32.91 6.88 3.06
C GLU A 119 -31.99 7.44 1.96
N THR A 120 -30.95 8.19 2.34
CA THR A 120 -30.08 8.89 1.37
C THR A 120 -28.76 8.17 1.13
N PHE A 121 -28.23 7.46 2.12
CA PHE A 121 -26.87 6.92 2.10
C PHE A 121 -26.83 5.41 2.30
N PHE A 122 -25.81 4.75 1.76
CA PHE A 122 -25.44 3.38 2.15
C PHE A 122 -23.93 3.27 2.29
N LEU A 123 -23.43 2.34 3.11
CA LEU A 123 -21.99 2.11 3.26
C LEU A 123 -21.48 1.14 2.19
N ASP A 124 -20.69 1.65 1.24
CA ASP A 124 -20.15 0.86 0.15
C ASP A 124 -19.04 -0.11 0.61
N GLU A 125 -18.87 -1.24 -0.08
CA GLU A 125 -17.80 -2.23 0.18
C GLU A 125 -16.42 -1.56 0.22
N PHE A 126 -16.19 -0.55 -0.62
CA PHE A 126 -14.92 0.15 -0.69
C PHE A 126 -14.57 0.91 0.59
N ALA A 127 -15.58 1.51 1.26
CA ALA A 127 -15.42 2.24 2.51
C ALA A 127 -15.27 1.30 3.72
N GLN A 128 -15.88 0.11 3.67
CA GLN A 128 -15.82 -0.86 4.78
C GLN A 128 -14.39 -1.26 5.16
N ARG A 129 -13.43 -1.16 4.24
CA ARG A 129 -12.00 -1.37 4.50
C ARG A 129 -11.45 -0.46 5.61
N GLN A 130 -12.05 0.72 5.84
CA GLN A 130 -11.67 1.64 6.92
C GLN A 130 -12.00 1.12 8.31
N TRP A 131 -12.89 0.13 8.41
CA TRP A 131 -13.19 -0.64 9.62
C TRP A 131 -12.41 -1.95 9.64
N ASP A 132 -12.46 -2.68 8.53
CA ASP A 132 -12.17 -4.11 8.54
C ASP A 132 -10.74 -4.47 8.14
N ASP A 133 -10.06 -3.61 7.37
CA ASP A 133 -8.69 -3.87 6.95
C ASP A 133 -7.71 -3.34 8.02
N PRO A 134 -7.05 -4.21 8.79
CA PRO A 134 -6.08 -3.78 9.79
C PRO A 134 -4.87 -3.06 9.18
N ASN A 135 -4.65 -3.19 7.87
CA ASN A 135 -3.59 -2.54 7.11
C ASN A 135 -4.09 -1.34 6.30
N TYR A 136 -5.33 -0.88 6.50
CA TYR A 136 -5.83 0.30 5.81
C TYR A 136 -4.94 1.52 6.10
N SER A 137 -4.42 2.14 5.04
CA SER A 137 -3.66 3.39 5.13
C SER A 137 -4.62 4.59 5.12
N GLY A 138 -4.42 5.53 6.05
CA GLY A 138 -5.27 6.71 6.21
C GLY A 138 -6.25 6.57 7.38
N THR A 139 -7.45 7.17 7.24
CA THR A 139 -8.45 7.21 8.32
C THR A 139 -9.00 5.82 8.63
N ARG A 140 -8.79 5.37 9.86
CA ARG A 140 -9.36 4.13 10.41
C ARG A 140 -10.51 4.47 11.35
N ILE A 141 -11.59 3.71 11.27
CA ILE A 141 -12.82 3.98 12.04
C ILE A 141 -13.08 2.81 12.99
N SER A 142 -13.21 3.13 14.28
CA SER A 142 -13.59 2.20 15.33
C SER A 142 -14.97 2.59 15.88
N PHE A 143 -15.99 2.47 15.05
CA PHE A 143 -17.36 2.88 15.33
C PHE A 143 -18.36 1.89 14.71
N ASP A 144 -19.59 1.80 15.22
CA ASP A 144 -20.59 0.94 14.61
C ASP A 144 -20.96 1.43 13.20
N LYS A 145 -20.98 0.52 12.21
CA LYS A 145 -21.22 0.89 10.80
C LYS A 145 -22.64 1.41 10.58
N ALA A 146 -23.65 0.80 11.21
CA ALA A 146 -25.04 1.23 11.07
C ALA A 146 -25.25 2.60 11.75
N GLU A 147 -24.72 2.78 12.96
CA GLU A 147 -24.76 4.06 13.66
C GLU A 147 -24.01 5.13 12.88
N PHE A 148 -22.86 4.82 12.25
CA PHE A 148 -22.14 5.76 11.40
C PHE A 148 -23.03 6.32 10.28
N VAL A 149 -23.66 5.42 9.51
CA VAL A 149 -24.56 5.81 8.41
C VAL A 149 -25.74 6.64 8.94
N ALA A 150 -26.32 6.26 10.09
CA ALA A 150 -27.41 7.00 10.72
C ALA A 150 -26.98 8.41 11.17
N ARG A 151 -25.76 8.56 11.70
CA ARG A 151 -25.19 9.87 12.11
C ARG A 151 -24.94 10.78 10.90
N VAL A 152 -24.43 10.23 9.79
CA VAL A 152 -24.26 10.97 8.54
C VAL A 152 -25.62 11.40 7.97
N GLN A 153 -26.61 10.50 7.95
CA GLN A 153 -27.99 10.82 7.56
C GLN A 153 -28.56 11.97 8.38
N LYS A 154 -28.45 11.88 9.71
CA LYS A 154 -28.93 12.92 10.62
C LYS A 154 -28.23 14.26 10.37
N ALA A 155 -26.91 14.26 10.19
CA ALA A 155 -26.17 15.49 9.92
C ALA A 155 -26.55 16.13 8.57
N TYR A 156 -26.82 15.32 7.54
CA TYR A 156 -27.34 15.79 6.26
C TYR A 156 -28.73 16.43 6.42
N GLU A 157 -29.62 15.83 7.21
CA GLU A 157 -30.95 16.40 7.50
C GLU A 157 -30.87 17.71 8.29
N ASP A 158 -30.10 17.71 9.37
CA ASP A 158 -29.88 18.88 10.24
C ASP A 158 -29.21 20.02 9.45
N GLY A 159 -28.36 19.68 8.47
CA GLY A 159 -27.69 20.60 7.53
C GLY A 159 -28.57 21.09 6.36
N GLY A 160 -29.88 20.83 6.39
CA GLY A 160 -30.81 21.31 5.37
C GLY A 160 -30.78 20.51 4.07
N LYS A 161 -30.32 19.25 4.12
CA LYS A 161 -30.27 18.32 2.99
C LYS A 161 -29.42 18.81 1.82
N GLN A 162 -28.30 19.47 2.12
CA GLN A 162 -27.35 19.94 1.12
C GLN A 162 -26.13 19.03 1.01
N LEU A 163 -25.68 18.79 -0.21
CA LEU A 163 -24.45 18.07 -0.52
C LEU A 163 -23.42 19.03 -1.11
N VAL A 164 -22.18 18.94 -0.64
CA VAL A 164 -21.07 19.71 -1.21
C VAL A 164 -20.67 19.05 -2.54
N PRO A 165 -20.55 19.81 -3.65
CA PRO A 165 -20.06 19.26 -4.92
C PRO A 165 -18.61 18.77 -4.79
N GLY A 166 -18.32 17.55 -5.24
CA GLY A 166 -16.95 17.07 -5.41
C GLY A 166 -16.42 17.32 -6.82
N TYR A 167 -15.31 16.65 -7.16
CA TYR A 167 -14.60 16.84 -8.43
C TYR A 167 -15.37 16.45 -9.71
N ALA A 168 -16.48 15.72 -9.58
CA ALA A 168 -17.30 15.28 -10.70
C ALA A 168 -18.79 15.29 -10.32
N PRO A 169 -19.73 15.31 -11.29
CA PRO A 169 -21.17 15.34 -10.99
C PRO A 169 -21.66 14.18 -10.11
N PHE A 170 -21.04 13.00 -10.24
CA PHE A 170 -21.33 11.80 -9.45
C PHE A 170 -20.62 11.77 -8.09
N CYS A 171 -19.76 12.74 -7.77
CA CYS A 171 -19.02 12.81 -6.52
C CYS A 171 -19.57 13.94 -5.65
N LYS A 172 -19.92 13.62 -4.40
CA LYS A 172 -20.44 14.57 -3.41
C LYS A 172 -19.78 14.35 -2.06
N HIS A 173 -19.91 15.34 -1.19
CA HIS A 173 -19.36 15.30 0.15
C HIS A 173 -20.41 15.69 1.18
N VAL A 174 -20.34 15.04 2.34
CA VAL A 174 -21.00 15.47 3.57
C VAL A 174 -19.92 15.68 4.61
N ILE A 175 -19.73 16.93 5.05
CA ILE A 175 -18.68 17.30 5.99
C ILE A 175 -19.30 17.49 7.37
N VAL A 176 -18.85 16.71 8.34
CA VAL A 176 -19.48 16.63 9.68
C VAL A 176 -18.43 16.71 10.78
N PRO A 177 -18.78 17.16 12.00
CA PRO A 177 -17.89 17.04 13.15
C PRO A 177 -17.48 15.58 13.37
N ASN A 178 -16.25 15.35 13.81
CA ASN A 178 -15.76 14.02 14.11
C ASN A 178 -16.44 13.44 15.35
N PHE A 179 -17.45 12.60 15.12
CA PHE A 179 -18.20 11.92 16.18
C PHE A 179 -17.67 10.52 16.49
N VAL A 180 -16.62 10.06 15.80
CA VAL A 180 -16.06 8.70 15.94
C VAL A 180 -14.69 8.65 16.61
N GLY A 181 -14.12 9.81 16.97
CA GLY A 181 -12.77 9.88 17.51
C GLY A 181 -11.68 9.50 16.51
N ALA A 182 -11.93 9.65 15.21
CA ALA A 182 -10.94 9.31 14.19
C ALA A 182 -9.75 10.28 14.24
N LYS A 183 -8.56 9.74 14.00
CA LYS A 183 -7.32 10.52 13.93
C LYS A 183 -7.11 11.14 12.57
N VAL A 184 -6.42 12.28 12.52
CA VAL A 184 -6.10 12.96 11.24
C VAL A 184 -5.31 12.03 10.31
N GLY A 185 -5.66 12.07 9.02
CA GLY A 185 -4.96 11.28 7.99
C GLY A 185 -3.64 11.90 7.50
N CYS A 186 -3.41 13.17 7.81
CA CYS A 186 -2.19 13.89 7.46
C CYS A 186 -1.79 14.88 8.56
N LEU A 187 -0.52 15.25 8.59
CA LEU A 187 0.02 16.28 9.47
C LEU A 187 0.62 17.42 8.65
N GLU A 188 0.52 18.62 9.19
CA GLU A 188 1.33 19.75 8.74
C GLU A 188 2.82 19.42 8.94
N ILE A 189 3.64 19.79 7.94
CA ILE A 189 5.09 19.68 7.97
C ILE A 189 5.63 20.94 8.62
N THR A 190 6.26 20.79 9.78
CA THR A 190 6.87 21.88 10.55
C THR A 190 8.38 21.67 10.65
N ASP A 191 9.10 22.68 11.15
CA ASP A 191 10.54 22.57 11.36
C ASP A 191 10.91 21.49 12.39
N GLU A 192 10.01 21.21 13.34
CA GLU A 192 10.20 20.21 14.38
C GLU A 192 9.99 18.78 13.89
N ASN A 193 9.14 18.57 12.88
CA ASN A 193 8.77 17.23 12.42
C ASN A 193 9.34 16.84 11.05
N LYS A 194 9.78 17.79 10.21
CA LYS A 194 10.21 17.51 8.82
C LYS A 194 11.27 16.42 8.68
N ASP A 195 12.16 16.26 9.66
CA ASP A 195 13.21 15.24 9.66
C ASP A 195 12.66 13.80 9.88
N LEU A 196 11.41 13.69 10.32
CA LEU A 196 10.69 12.42 10.50
C LEU A 196 10.05 11.91 9.19
N LEU A 197 9.97 12.76 8.16
CA LEU A 197 9.45 12.35 6.86
C LEU A 197 10.24 11.17 6.29
N ARG A 198 9.51 10.29 5.63
CA ARG A 198 10.06 9.25 4.76
C ARG A 198 9.60 9.51 3.34
N CYS A 199 10.36 9.00 2.39
CA CYS A 199 9.97 9.01 0.98
C CYS A 199 10.41 7.72 0.29
N GLY A 200 9.70 7.37 -0.78
CA GLY A 200 9.93 6.16 -1.54
C GLY A 200 8.91 5.97 -2.64
N TYR A 201 9.15 5.00 -3.50
CA TYR A 201 8.19 4.62 -4.53
C TYR A 201 7.17 3.64 -3.96
N SER A 202 5.89 4.01 -3.99
CA SER A 202 4.78 3.18 -3.51
C SER A 202 3.71 3.02 -4.59
N ARG A 203 2.89 1.96 -4.49
CA ARG A 203 1.74 1.70 -5.36
C ARG A 203 0.55 1.31 -4.50
N ARG A 204 -0.66 1.70 -4.89
CA ARG A 204 -1.88 1.36 -4.13
C ARG A 204 -2.32 -0.07 -4.39
N ARG A 205 -2.11 -0.53 -5.63
CA ARG A 205 -2.42 -1.89 -6.08
C ARG A 205 -1.28 -2.43 -6.93
N ALA A 206 -1.20 -3.75 -7.04
CA ALA A 206 -0.09 -4.43 -7.71
C ALA A 206 0.00 -4.09 -9.22
N ASP A 207 -1.15 -3.83 -9.83
CA ASP A 207 -1.35 -3.47 -11.23
C ASP A 207 -1.11 -1.99 -11.54
N GLU A 208 -0.93 -1.12 -10.53
CA GLU A 208 -0.63 0.30 -10.73
C GLU A 208 0.89 0.59 -10.78
N LEU A 209 1.25 1.66 -11.51
CA LEU A 209 2.60 2.21 -11.50
C LEU A 209 2.99 2.71 -10.11
N ALA A 210 4.25 2.47 -9.72
CA ALA A 210 4.78 3.01 -8.48
C ALA A 210 5.12 4.49 -8.65
N VAL A 211 4.71 5.31 -7.69
CA VAL A 211 4.88 6.76 -7.71
C VAL A 211 5.69 7.21 -6.50
N LEU A 212 6.38 8.35 -6.63
CA LEU A 212 7.11 8.93 -5.51
C LEU A 212 6.13 9.47 -4.48
N THR A 213 6.21 8.94 -3.26
CA THR A 213 5.37 9.31 -2.13
C THR A 213 6.25 9.77 -0.97
N ARG A 214 5.73 10.68 -0.15
CA ARG A 214 6.31 11.05 1.15
C ARG A 214 5.27 10.90 2.25
N TRP A 215 5.69 10.55 3.46
CA TRP A 215 4.78 10.30 4.57
C TRP A 215 5.48 10.44 5.93
N PHE A 216 4.68 10.60 6.98
CA PHE A 216 5.08 10.37 8.36
C PHE A 216 4.78 8.93 8.76
N PRO A 217 5.76 8.15 9.24
CA PRO A 217 5.48 6.88 9.91
C PRO A 217 4.73 7.17 11.22
N GLU A 218 3.56 6.57 11.43
CA GLU A 218 2.72 6.79 12.62
C GLU A 218 3.49 6.54 13.92
N SER A 219 4.40 5.57 13.94
CA SER A 219 5.24 5.25 15.09
C SER A 219 6.25 6.35 15.49
N LEU A 220 6.43 7.37 14.65
CA LEU A 220 7.40 8.46 14.87
C LEU A 220 6.74 9.80 15.18
N VAL A 221 5.41 9.92 15.05
CA VAL A 221 4.69 11.19 15.22
C VAL A 221 3.53 11.02 16.20
N GLU A 222 3.20 12.09 16.91
CA GLU A 222 1.92 12.15 17.63
C GLU A 222 0.80 12.46 16.64
N VAL A 223 -0.26 11.67 16.67
CA VAL A 223 -1.40 11.82 15.76
C VAL A 223 -2.62 12.27 16.55
N PRO A 224 -3.04 13.55 16.43
CA PRO A 224 -4.21 14.06 17.12
C PRO A 224 -5.52 13.51 16.54
N GLU A 225 -6.58 13.60 17.34
CA GLU A 225 -7.94 13.42 16.88
C GLU A 225 -8.32 14.54 15.90
N ALA A 226 -8.95 14.19 14.80
CA ALA A 226 -9.41 15.14 13.79
C ALA A 226 -10.64 15.92 14.27
N LYS A 227 -10.81 17.15 13.78
CA LYS A 227 -12.02 17.94 14.08
C LYS A 227 -13.24 17.53 13.24
N MET A 228 -13.00 17.14 11.99
CA MET A 228 -14.04 16.92 10.98
C MET A 228 -13.86 15.55 10.30
N LEU A 229 -14.95 15.07 9.71
CA LEU A 229 -14.99 13.97 8.76
C LEU A 229 -15.52 14.49 7.43
N ASP A 230 -14.72 14.37 6.38
CA ASP A 230 -15.17 14.49 5.00
C ASP A 230 -15.65 13.11 4.53
N VAL A 231 -16.97 12.96 4.41
CA VAL A 231 -17.63 11.74 3.93
C VAL A 231 -17.85 11.86 2.44
N ILE A 232 -17.06 11.10 1.67
CA ILE A 232 -17.05 11.12 0.21
C ILE A 232 -18.09 10.14 -0.31
N LEU A 233 -18.89 10.61 -1.25
CA LEU A 233 -20.06 9.92 -1.79
C LEU A 233 -19.94 9.75 -3.29
N TYR A 234 -20.22 8.56 -3.78
CA TYR A 234 -20.50 8.33 -5.20
C TYR A 234 -21.98 8.06 -5.42
N SER A 235 -22.50 8.51 -6.57
CA SER A 235 -23.87 8.18 -6.96
C SER A 235 -24.00 6.67 -7.16
N ARG A 236 -25.18 6.13 -6.87
CA ARG A 236 -25.50 4.72 -7.07
C ARG A 236 -25.24 4.27 -8.52
N GLU A 237 -25.56 5.12 -9.49
CA GLU A 237 -25.35 4.85 -10.91
C GLU A 237 -23.87 4.73 -11.26
N GLN A 238 -23.02 5.56 -10.67
CA GLN A 238 -21.57 5.47 -10.85
C GLN A 238 -21.03 4.17 -10.24
N LEU A 239 -21.46 3.80 -9.04
CA LEU A 239 -21.03 2.56 -8.38
C LEU A 239 -21.43 1.31 -9.18
N ILE A 240 -22.64 1.30 -9.77
CA ILE A 240 -23.06 0.23 -10.70
C ILE A 240 -22.08 0.10 -11.88
N GLN A 241 -21.69 1.23 -12.48
CA GLN A 241 -20.76 1.22 -13.62
C GLN A 241 -19.37 0.72 -13.21
N GLU A 242 -18.85 1.13 -12.06
CA GLU A 242 -17.55 0.69 -11.56
C GLU A 242 -17.53 -0.80 -11.23
N TYR A 243 -18.61 -1.31 -10.63
CA TYR A 243 -18.74 -2.73 -10.34
C TYR A 243 -18.86 -3.57 -11.61
N ARG A 244 -19.65 -3.15 -12.59
CA ARG A 244 -19.69 -3.84 -13.91
C ARG A 244 -18.30 -3.88 -14.54
N ALA A 245 -17.60 -2.74 -14.61
CA ALA A 245 -16.24 -2.68 -15.18
C ALA A 245 -15.21 -3.51 -14.40
N ARG A 246 -15.38 -3.67 -13.08
CA ARG A 246 -14.56 -4.58 -12.26
C ARG A 246 -14.83 -6.04 -12.61
N LEU A 247 -16.09 -6.45 -12.68
CA LEU A 247 -16.50 -7.81 -13.02
C LEU A 247 -16.06 -8.20 -14.44
N GLU A 248 -16.21 -7.28 -15.41
CA GLU A 248 -15.73 -7.46 -16.78
C GLU A 248 -14.22 -7.75 -16.84
N ARG A 249 -13.41 -6.98 -16.10
CA ARG A 249 -11.95 -7.21 -16.03
C ARG A 249 -11.58 -8.53 -15.35
N GLN A 250 -12.41 -9.00 -14.42
CA GLN A 250 -12.22 -10.27 -13.72
C GLN A 250 -12.69 -11.48 -14.54
N GLY A 251 -13.38 -11.25 -15.67
CA GLY A 251 -13.97 -12.30 -16.49
C GLY A 251 -15.20 -12.94 -15.86
N ASP A 252 -15.80 -12.28 -14.86
CA ASP A 252 -17.00 -12.74 -14.17
C ASP A 252 -18.27 -12.38 -14.96
N LYS A 253 -19.39 -12.99 -14.59
CA LYS A 253 -20.69 -12.60 -15.15
C LYS A 253 -21.01 -11.16 -14.77
N VAL A 254 -21.29 -10.35 -15.78
CA VAL A 254 -21.69 -8.95 -15.63
C VAL A 254 -23.18 -8.91 -15.32
N GLU A 255 -23.52 -9.12 -14.06
CA GLU A 255 -24.86 -8.81 -13.53
C GLU A 255 -24.78 -7.50 -12.75
N ASP A 256 -25.89 -6.78 -12.69
CA ASP A 256 -25.95 -5.53 -11.94
C ASP A 256 -25.74 -5.82 -10.45
N PRO A 257 -24.86 -5.06 -9.77
CA PRO A 257 -24.69 -5.21 -8.35
C PRO A 257 -26.00 -4.86 -7.64
N ASP A 258 -26.38 -5.70 -6.68
CA ASP A 258 -27.55 -5.50 -5.84
C ASP A 258 -27.26 -4.42 -4.78
N LEU A 259 -27.23 -3.16 -5.24
CA LEU A 259 -27.02 -2.00 -4.38
C LEU A 259 -28.36 -1.48 -3.83
N PRO A 260 -28.40 -1.03 -2.56
CA PRO A 260 -29.60 -0.46 -1.96
C PRO A 260 -30.20 0.67 -2.80
N PRO A 261 -31.51 0.95 -2.66
CA PRO A 261 -32.18 1.99 -3.43
C PRO A 261 -31.81 3.43 -3.01
N SER A 262 -30.87 3.60 -2.08
CA SER A 262 -30.40 4.92 -1.65
C SER A 262 -29.47 5.53 -2.70
N PRO A 263 -29.60 6.83 -2.99
CA PRO A 263 -28.94 7.47 -4.14
C PRO A 263 -27.42 7.59 -4.03
N TRP A 264 -26.86 7.57 -2.81
CA TRP A 264 -25.45 7.85 -2.57
C TRP A 264 -24.78 6.74 -1.75
N GLY A 265 -23.70 6.16 -2.29
CA GLY A 265 -22.83 5.26 -1.54
C GLY A 265 -21.68 6.03 -0.89
N ILE A 266 -21.48 5.84 0.41
CA ILE A 266 -20.30 6.30 1.14
C ILE A 266 -19.12 5.42 0.70
N ILE A 267 -18.18 6.00 -0.04
CA ILE A 267 -17.04 5.26 -0.62
C ILE A 267 -15.74 5.49 0.15
N SER A 268 -15.61 6.63 0.85
CA SER A 268 -14.43 6.93 1.66
C SER A 268 -14.76 7.97 2.71
N ILE A 269 -14.04 7.93 3.83
CA ILE A 269 -14.12 8.87 4.92
C ILE A 269 -12.72 9.42 5.17
N LYS A 270 -12.56 10.74 5.17
CA LYS A 270 -11.31 11.39 5.54
C LYS A 270 -11.49 12.13 6.87
N ALA A 271 -10.74 11.72 7.87
CA ALA A 271 -10.61 12.47 9.11
C ALA A 271 -9.55 13.56 8.94
N GLN A 272 -9.99 14.81 9.11
CA GLN A 272 -9.22 16.01 8.80
C GLN A 272 -9.63 17.17 9.73
N ASP A 273 -8.87 18.25 9.71
CA ASP A 273 -9.14 19.41 10.57
C ASP A 273 -9.99 20.49 9.89
N GLU A 274 -10.09 20.41 8.56
CA GLU A 274 -10.77 21.36 7.71
C GLU A 274 -12.25 21.04 7.54
N ALA A 275 -13.09 22.07 7.53
CA ALA A 275 -14.53 21.97 7.27
C ALA A 275 -14.88 22.07 5.76
N PHE A 276 -13.92 21.79 4.89
CA PHE A 276 -14.06 21.79 3.43
C PHE A 276 -13.27 20.63 2.81
N GLU A 277 -13.57 20.27 1.55
CA GLU A 277 -12.82 19.21 0.85
C GLU A 277 -11.33 19.58 0.75
N THR A 278 -10.45 18.78 1.36
CA THR A 278 -9.00 18.93 1.16
C THR A 278 -8.62 18.46 -0.25
N PRO A 279 -7.77 19.21 -0.98
CA PRO A 279 -7.44 18.84 -2.35
C PRO A 279 -6.79 17.45 -2.38
N MET A 280 -7.09 16.66 -3.41
CA MET A 280 -6.41 15.39 -3.64
C MET A 280 -4.90 15.60 -3.75
N GLN A 281 -4.09 14.60 -3.38
CA GLN A 281 -2.64 14.67 -3.58
C GLN A 281 -2.31 14.94 -5.07
N PRO A 282 -1.25 15.71 -5.39
CA PRO A 282 -0.95 16.06 -6.78
C PRO A 282 -0.77 14.82 -7.67
N ILE A 283 -0.19 13.76 -7.11
CA ILE A 283 0.02 12.49 -7.83
C ILE A 283 -1.30 11.78 -8.18
N THR A 284 -2.32 11.92 -7.32
CA THR A 284 -3.66 11.39 -7.60
C THR A 284 -4.27 12.05 -8.81
N MET A 285 -4.11 13.37 -8.95
CA MET A 285 -4.58 14.11 -10.11
C MET A 285 -3.84 13.70 -11.38
N MET A 286 -2.52 13.56 -11.32
CA MET A 286 -1.72 13.08 -12.44
C MET A 286 -2.13 11.68 -12.90
N ARG A 287 -2.33 10.75 -11.95
CA ARG A 287 -2.79 9.39 -12.25
C ARG A 287 -4.19 9.39 -12.85
N ASN A 288 -5.10 10.21 -12.33
CA ASN A 288 -6.45 10.33 -12.89
C ASN A 288 -6.43 10.69 -14.38
N ALA A 289 -5.49 11.56 -14.79
CA ALA A 289 -5.32 11.94 -16.19
C ALA A 289 -4.70 10.84 -17.08
N LEU A 290 -4.07 9.80 -16.51
CA LEU A 290 -3.55 8.65 -17.27
C LEU A 290 -4.64 7.66 -17.70
N GLY A 291 -5.84 7.76 -17.13
CA GLY A 291 -6.97 6.90 -17.48
C GLY A 291 -7.09 5.62 -16.64
N LYS A 292 -8.16 4.86 -16.94
CA LYS A 292 -8.58 3.69 -16.16
C LYS A 292 -7.55 2.57 -16.13
N GLU A 293 -6.78 2.40 -17.20
CA GLU A 293 -5.73 1.37 -17.31
C GLU A 293 -4.62 1.56 -16.28
N GLU A 294 -4.36 2.80 -15.84
CA GLU A 294 -3.33 3.14 -14.86
C GLU A 294 -3.93 3.46 -13.47
N GLY A 295 -5.16 3.01 -13.21
CA GLY A 295 -5.86 3.21 -11.93
C GLY A 295 -6.42 4.62 -11.71
N GLY A 296 -6.50 5.42 -12.77
CA GLY A 296 -7.08 6.77 -12.78
C GLY A 296 -8.55 6.81 -13.18
N SER A 297 -9.25 7.90 -12.87
CA SER A 297 -10.65 8.11 -13.30
C SER A 297 -10.81 8.45 -14.79
N GLY A 298 -9.73 8.89 -15.47
CA GLY A 298 -9.78 9.42 -16.84
C GLY A 298 -10.16 10.89 -16.94
N VAL A 299 -10.32 11.59 -15.81
CA VAL A 299 -10.57 13.03 -15.78
C VAL A 299 -9.28 13.77 -16.20
N PRO A 300 -9.35 14.70 -17.19
CA PRO A 300 -8.20 15.50 -17.60
C PRO A 300 -7.61 16.32 -16.45
N LEU A 301 -6.29 16.54 -16.49
CA LEU A 301 -5.61 17.34 -15.47
C LEU A 301 -5.95 18.82 -15.63
N GLU A 302 -6.58 19.39 -14.61
CA GLU A 302 -6.83 20.83 -14.51
C GLU A 302 -5.68 21.54 -13.79
N ARG A 303 -5.04 22.50 -14.47
CA ARG A 303 -3.83 23.18 -13.95
C ARG A 303 -4.08 23.91 -12.64
N GLU A 304 -5.16 24.69 -12.56
CA GLU A 304 -5.50 25.48 -11.36
C GLU A 304 -5.73 24.57 -10.14
N LYS A 305 -6.49 23.49 -10.32
CA LYS A 305 -6.69 22.48 -9.26
C LYS A 305 -5.41 21.77 -8.86
N TYR A 306 -4.51 21.53 -9.81
CA TYR A 306 -3.21 20.95 -9.50
C TYR A 306 -2.35 21.91 -8.68
N GLU A 307 -2.39 23.21 -9.00
CA GLU A 307 -1.67 24.25 -8.24
C GLU A 307 -2.23 24.39 -6.82
N GLU A 308 -3.57 24.41 -6.64
CA GLU A 308 -4.24 24.35 -5.33
C GLU A 308 -3.77 23.14 -4.50
N SER A 309 -3.76 21.97 -5.14
CA SER A 309 -3.27 20.73 -4.53
C SER A 309 -1.81 20.85 -4.08
N THR A 310 -0.91 21.33 -4.95
CA THR A 310 0.50 21.50 -4.57
C THR A 310 0.70 22.50 -3.45
N ALA A 311 -0.08 23.59 -3.42
CA ALA A 311 0.01 24.61 -2.38
C ALA A 311 -0.39 24.09 -0.99
N TYR A 312 -1.36 23.17 -0.93
CA TYR A 312 -1.72 22.47 0.30
C TYR A 312 -0.68 21.41 0.66
N TRP A 313 -0.38 20.51 -0.29
CA TRP A 313 0.44 19.33 -0.04
C TRP A 313 1.93 19.63 0.11
N GLN A 314 2.43 20.80 -0.28
CA GLN A 314 3.82 21.20 0.02
C GLN A 314 4.08 21.28 1.53
N ASN A 315 3.06 21.62 2.33
CA ASN A 315 3.11 21.79 3.77
C ASN A 315 2.42 20.66 4.55
N HIS A 316 1.93 19.62 3.87
CA HIS A 316 1.27 18.49 4.53
C HIS A 316 1.84 17.16 4.04
N ALA A 317 1.83 16.15 4.91
CA ALA A 317 2.16 14.79 4.53
C ALA A 317 1.21 13.77 5.17
N PRO A 318 0.82 12.72 4.42
CA PRO A 318 -0.01 11.65 4.95
C PRO A 318 0.71 10.89 6.07
N ILE A 319 -0.07 10.30 6.98
CA ILE A 319 0.42 9.42 8.04
C ILE A 319 0.20 7.97 7.62
N VAL A 320 1.22 7.14 7.80
CA VAL A 320 1.18 5.72 7.45
C VAL A 320 1.53 4.88 8.67
N ALA A 321 0.64 3.95 9.03
CA ALA A 321 0.82 3.05 10.17
C ALA A 321 2.01 2.09 9.98
N GLY A 322 2.25 1.63 8.75
CA GLY A 322 3.34 0.72 8.39
C GLY A 322 4.64 1.42 7.95
N ASP A 323 5.64 0.59 7.62
CA ASP A 323 6.94 1.07 7.12
C ASP A 323 6.85 1.73 5.73
N MET A 324 5.84 1.37 4.94
CA MET A 324 5.63 1.83 3.56
C MET A 324 4.15 2.15 3.33
N PRO A 325 3.82 3.13 2.47
CA PRO A 325 2.44 3.41 2.08
C PRO A 325 1.84 2.21 1.33
N SER A 326 0.58 1.91 1.62
CA SER A 326 -0.25 0.91 0.93
C SER A 326 -1.51 1.57 0.36
N GLY A 327 -1.36 2.70 -0.33
CA GLY A 327 -2.49 3.54 -0.74
C GLY A 327 -2.08 4.97 -1.08
N ASP A 328 -3.06 5.80 -1.44
CA ASP A 328 -2.91 7.27 -1.43
C ASP A 328 -2.89 7.79 0.01
#